data_AF-A0A7Y0XAZ5-F1
#
_entry.id   AF-A0A7Y0XAZ5-F1
#
_cell.length_a   1.000
_cell.length_b   1.000
_cell.length_c   1.000
_cell.angle_alpha   90.00
_cell.angle_beta   90.00
_cell.angle_gamma   90.00
#
_symmetry.space_group_name_H-M   'P 1'
#
loop_
_entity.id
_entity.type
_entity.pdbx_description
1 polymer ?
#
loop_
_entity_poly.entity_id
_entity_poly.type
_entity_poly.pdbx_seq_one_letter_code
_entity_poly.pdbx_strand_id
1 'polypeptide(L)'
;LAGCGDKEVDVNKVKVGVIAGAEAQVAEVAAKVAKEKYNLDVELVTFTDYVTPNAALDDGSVDANAFQHKPYLDQQVKDRGYKLAIAG
;
A
#
# COMPACT_ATOMS: atom_id res chain seq x y z
N LEU A 1 -33.22 -10.20 0.47
CA LEU A 1 -31.95 -10.14 -0.28
C LEU A 1 -31.28 -8.85 0.12
N ALA A 2 -30.45 -8.89 1.17
CA ALA A 2 -29.83 -7.71 1.77
C ALA A 2 -28.35 -7.65 1.37
N GLY A 3 -27.85 -6.45 1.06
CA GLY A 3 -26.44 -6.13 1.25
C GLY A 3 -25.58 -5.93 0.00
N CYS A 4 -25.99 -5.10 -0.96
CA CYS A 4 -25.00 -4.28 -1.67
C CYS A 4 -24.71 -3.08 -0.76
N GLY A 5 -23.75 -3.25 0.15
CA GLY A 5 -23.21 -2.13 0.91
C GLY A 5 -22.33 -1.32 -0.02
N ASP A 6 -22.80 -0.16 -0.46
CA ASP A 6 -21.95 0.90 -0.98
C ASP A 6 -20.91 1.20 0.11
N LYS A 7 -19.70 0.65 -0.05
CA LYS A 7 -18.55 1.09 0.73
C LYS A 7 -18.31 2.53 0.32
N GLU A 8 -18.71 3.45 1.19
CA GLU A 8 -18.37 4.86 1.07
C GLU A 8 -16.84 4.95 0.99
N VAL A 9 -16.32 5.24 -0.21
CA VAL A 9 -14.88 5.37 -0.43
C VAL A 9 -14.48 6.73 0.11
N ASP A 10 -13.92 6.75 1.32
CA ASP A 10 -13.30 7.96 1.86
C ASP A 10 -12.02 8.26 1.07
N VAL A 11 -12.15 9.17 0.11
CA VAL A 11 -11.04 9.57 -0.78
C VAL A 11 -9.86 10.22 -0.05
N ASN A 12 -10.01 10.56 1.23
CA ASN A 12 -8.95 11.11 2.06
C ASN A 12 -8.28 10.05 2.95
N LYS A 13 -8.59 8.76 2.78
CA LYS A 13 -7.93 7.66 3.49
C LYS A 13 -7.21 6.73 2.51
N VAL A 14 -6.01 6.31 2.89
CA VAL A 14 -5.21 5.35 2.11
C VAL A 14 -4.43 4.41 3.03
N LYS A 15 -4.42 3.13 2.71
CA LYS A 15 -3.61 2.10 3.38
C LYS A 15 -2.33 1.83 2.61
N VAL A 16 -1.19 1.99 3.26
CA VAL A 16 0.13 1.84 2.62
C VAL A 16 0.94 0.75 3.32
N GLY A 17 1.31 -0.28 2.56
CA GLY A 17 2.18 -1.36 2.99
C GLY A 17 3.65 -0.97 2.99
N VAL A 18 4.35 -1.15 4.12
CA VAL A 18 5.78 -0.82 4.28
C VAL A 18 6.53 -1.92 5.01
N ILE A 19 7.86 -1.97 4.87
CA ILE A 19 8.69 -2.96 5.58
C ILE A 19 9.09 -2.43 6.95
N ALA A 20 9.05 -3.31 7.95
CA ALA A 20 9.54 -3.02 9.29
C ALA A 20 11.03 -2.63 9.24
N GLY A 21 11.40 -1.55 9.93
CA GLY A 21 12.78 -1.08 9.96
C GLY A 21 12.90 0.40 9.70
N ALA A 22 13.87 0.80 8.88
CA ALA A 22 14.12 2.20 8.54
C ALA A 22 13.01 2.76 7.64
N GLU A 23 12.48 1.93 6.74
CA GLU A 23 11.43 2.25 5.78
C GLU A 23 10.14 2.65 6.50
N ALA A 24 9.73 1.91 7.52
CA ALA A 24 8.57 2.25 8.35
C ALA A 24 8.74 3.62 9.04
N GLN A 25 9.92 3.93 9.58
CA GLN A 25 10.18 5.23 10.23
C GLN A 25 10.08 6.40 9.24
N VAL A 26 10.59 6.22 8.02
CA VAL A 26 10.45 7.22 6.95
C VAL A 26 8.98 7.38 6.57
N ALA A 27 8.25 6.28 6.44
CA ALA A 27 6.83 6.29 6.12
C ALA A 27 5.97 6.97 7.20
N GLU A 28 6.32 6.82 8.48
CA GLU A 28 5.65 7.54 9.58
C GLU A 28 5.79 9.06 9.46
N VAL A 29 6.97 9.54 9.05
CA VAL A 29 7.18 10.98 8.79
C VAL A 29 6.38 11.42 7.56
N ALA A 30 6.38 10.63 6.49
CA ALA A 30 5.59 10.92 5.30
C ALA A 30 4.09 10.97 5.59
N ALA A 31 3.56 10.05 6.41
CA ALA A 31 2.17 10.03 6.85
C ALA A 31 1.80 11.30 7.64
N LYS A 32 2.67 11.78 8.53
CA LYS A 32 2.47 13.06 9.23
C LYS A 32 2.40 14.24 8.27
N VAL A 33 3.35 14.33 7.33
CA VAL A 33 3.36 15.39 6.30
C VAL A 33 2.10 15.31 5.43
N ALA A 34 1.65 14.10 5.08
CA ALA A 34 0.45 13.88 4.28
C ALA A 34 -0.79 14.42 4.99
N LYS A 35 -0.92 14.15 6.30
CA LYS A 35 -2.03 14.66 7.10
C LYS A 35 -1.98 16.18 7.25
N GLU A 36 -0.82 16.74 7.57
CA GLU A 36 -0.66 18.18 7.82
C GLU A 36 -0.87 19.04 6.57
N LYS A 37 -0.37 18.59 5.40
CA LYS A 37 -0.37 19.40 4.18
C LYS A 37 -1.54 19.12 3.25
N TYR A 38 -2.03 17.88 3.24
CA TYR A 38 -3.03 17.43 2.27
C TYR A 38 -4.30 16.90 2.92
N ASN A 39 -4.39 16.92 4.26
CA ASN A 39 -5.49 16.31 5.01
C ASN A 39 -5.74 14.84 4.64
N LEU A 40 -4.68 14.12 4.27
CA LEU A 40 -4.72 12.71 3.91
C LEU A 40 -4.41 11.84 5.13
N ASP A 41 -5.33 10.95 5.49
CA ASP A 41 -5.17 9.96 6.54
C ASP A 41 -4.50 8.70 5.97
N VAL A 42 -3.23 8.51 6.32
CA VAL A 42 -2.43 7.36 5.87
C VAL A 42 -2.38 6.31 6.99
N GLU A 43 -2.93 5.12 6.73
CA GLU A 43 -2.80 3.95 7.59
C GLU A 43 -1.60 3.11 7.11
N LEU A 44 -0.55 3.03 7.93
CA LEU A 44 0.63 2.22 7.61
C LEU A 44 0.42 0.78 8.05
N VAL A 45 0.59 -0.15 7.11
CA VAL A 45 0.57 -1.60 7.36
C VAL A 45 1.99 -2.12 7.26
N THR A 46 2.55 -2.54 8.39
CA THR A 46 3.95 -2.99 8.45
C THR A 46 4.06 -4.48 8.17
N PHE A 47 4.94 -4.84 7.25
CA PHE A 47 5.28 -6.21 6.88
C PHE A 47 6.72 -6.56 7.30
N THR A 48 6.97 -7.83 7.53
CA THR A 48 8.29 -8.36 7.94
C THR A 48 8.99 -9.15 6.83
N ASP A 49 8.38 -9.25 5.64
CA ASP A 49 8.89 -9.97 4.48
C ASP A 49 8.55 -9.25 3.17
N TYR A 50 9.19 -9.66 2.07
CA TYR A 50 9.08 -9.01 0.76
C TYR A 50 8.03 -9.59 -0.18
N VAL A 51 7.37 -10.70 0.17
CA VAL A 51 6.38 -11.36 -0.67
C VAL A 51 4.97 -10.87 -0.34
N THR A 52 4.65 -10.82 0.95
CA THR A 52 3.34 -10.44 1.46
C THR A 52 2.85 -9.07 0.98
N PRO A 53 3.68 -8.01 0.89
CA PRO A 53 3.20 -6.69 0.49
C PRO A 53 2.56 -6.63 -0.92
N ASN A 54 3.04 -7.44 -1.88
CA ASN A 54 2.45 -7.49 -3.22
C ASN A 54 1.17 -8.32 -3.25
N ALA A 55 1.09 -9.39 -2.45
CA ALA A 55 -0.15 -10.16 -2.31
C ALA A 55 -1.26 -9.29 -1.67
N ALA A 56 -0.91 -8.56 -0.61
CA ALA A 56 -1.82 -7.65 0.08
C ALA A 56 -2.28 -6.47 -0.80
N LEU A 57 -1.46 -6.05 -1.77
CA LEU A 57 -1.87 -5.02 -2.73
C LEU A 57 -2.80 -5.60 -3.81
N ASP A 58 -2.50 -6.80 -4.31
CA ASP A 58 -3.32 -7.46 -5.33
C ASP A 58 -4.71 -7.88 -4.80
N ASP A 59 -4.80 -8.27 -3.52
CA ASP A 59 -6.08 -8.64 -2.87
C ASP A 59 -6.88 -7.46 -2.30
N GLY A 60 -6.30 -6.24 -2.32
CA GLY A 60 -6.92 -5.01 -1.84
C GLY A 60 -6.90 -4.82 -0.32
N SER A 61 -6.06 -5.56 0.42
CA SER A 61 -5.81 -5.34 1.85
C SER A 61 -5.05 -4.04 2.11
N VAL A 62 -4.23 -3.59 1.15
CA VAL A 62 -3.60 -2.26 1.12
C VAL A 62 -3.86 -1.60 -0.24
N ASP A 63 -3.88 -0.28 -0.28
CA ASP A 63 -4.13 0.51 -1.50
C ASP A 63 -2.83 0.79 -2.28
N ALA A 64 -1.69 0.80 -1.57
CA ALA A 64 -0.35 0.94 -2.15
C ALA A 64 0.68 0.20 -1.28
N ASN A 65 1.87 -0.05 -1.83
CA ASN A 65 3.04 -0.48 -1.04
C ASN A 65 4.30 0.29 -1.45
N ALA A 66 5.24 0.45 -0.51
CA ALA A 66 6.49 1.17 -0.72
C ALA A 66 7.66 0.37 -0.09
N PHE A 67 8.23 -0.55 -0.87
CA PHE A 67 9.35 -1.38 -0.42
C PHE A 67 10.28 -1.91 -1.51
N GLN A 68 9.82 -1.96 -2.76
CA GLN A 68 10.47 -2.68 -3.86
C GLN A 68 11.02 -1.75 -4.94
N HIS A 69 11.92 -2.28 -5.76
CA HIS A 69 12.42 -1.65 -6.98
C HIS A 69 11.85 -2.32 -8.24
N LYS A 70 11.91 -1.63 -9.38
CA LYS A 70 11.31 -2.08 -10.65
C LYS A 70 11.65 -3.53 -11.06
N PRO A 71 12.91 -4.01 -11.04
CA PRO A 71 13.21 -5.38 -11.46
C PRO A 71 12.50 -6.46 -10.63
N TYR A 72 12.25 -6.18 -9.35
CA TYR A 72 11.54 -7.10 -8.47
C TYR A 72 10.05 -7.12 -8.80
N LEU A 73 9.45 -5.95 -9.01
CA LEU A 73 8.06 -5.85 -9.45
C LEU A 73 7.82 -6.55 -10.78
N ASP A 74 8.69 -6.31 -11.78
CA ASP A 74 8.60 -6.95 -13.09
C ASP A 74 8.60 -8.49 -12.96
N GLN A 75 9.45 -9.02 -12.09
CA GLN A 75 9.52 -10.46 -11.81
C GLN A 75 8.28 -10.98 -11.08
N GLN A 76 7.77 -10.25 -10.08
CA GLN A 76 6.54 -10.63 -9.37
C GLN A 76 5.31 -10.64 -10.28
N VAL A 77 5.17 -9.65 -11.17
CA VAL A 77 4.10 -9.61 -12.18
C VAL A 77 4.23 -10.80 -13.13
N LYS A 78 5.45 -11.12 -13.59
CA LYS A 78 5.70 -12.27 -14.47
C LYS A 78 5.35 -13.61 -13.80
N ASP A 79 5.75 -13.80 -12.54
CA ASP A 79 5.61 -15.09 -11.85
C ASP A 79 4.23 -15.32 -11.26
N ARG A 80 3.54 -14.26 -10.82
CA ARG A 80 2.28 -14.36 -10.08
C ARG A 80 1.07 -13.79 -10.82
N GLY A 81 1.28 -13.12 -11.95
CA GLY A 81 0.20 -12.57 -12.77
C GLY A 81 -0.48 -11.34 -12.15
N TYR A 82 0.18 -10.69 -11.18
CA TYR A 82 -0.37 -9.51 -10.53
C TYR A 82 -0.61 -8.36 -11.51
N LYS A 83 -1.64 -7.55 -11.27
CA LYS A 83 -1.97 -6.37 -12.09
C LYS A 83 -1.49 -5.07 -11.43
N LEU A 84 -0.24 -5.07 -10.99
CA LEU A 84 0.36 -3.96 -10.27
C LEU A 84 1.14 -3.04 -11.20
N ALA A 85 1.23 -1.76 -10.82
CA ALA A 85 1.97 -0.74 -11.55
C ALA A 85 2.76 0.14 -10.57
N ILE A 86 3.82 0.77 -11.09
CA ILE A 86 4.59 1.77 -10.33
C ILE A 86 3.79 3.07 -10.30
N ALA A 87 3.59 3.62 -9.12
CA ALA A 87 2.96 4.92 -8.92
C ALA A 87 4.00 5.97 -8.54
N GLY A 88 4.53 6.69 -9.54
CA GLY A 88 5.37 7.90 -9.36
C GLY A 88 6.83 7.64 -9.04
#